data_AF-A0A9D9GRF8-F1
#
_entry.id   AF-A0A9D9GRF8-F1
#
_cell.length_a   1.000
_cell.length_b   1.000
_cell.length_c   1.000
_cell.angle_alpha   90.00
_cell.angle_beta   90.00
_cell.angle_gamma   90.00
#
_symmetry.space_group_name_H-M   'P 1'
#
loop_
_entity.id
_entity.type
_entity.pdbx_description
1 polymer ?
#
loop_
_entity_poly.entity_id
_entity_poly.type
_entity_poly.pdbx_seq_one_letter_code
_entity_poly.pdbx_strand_id
1 'polypeptide(L)'
;MVTLIKFSESDKKILLILLIIILLFIIVFGYLQKLVAYIMRKQGLAVDTMMYDILRTGVIKKKGEFKKEAYRKSMVLFTKKAWIPFLIIAVSVLAILIFGWAKGENGLSYYPEAWSSLTFDLDWPTNEFFGLTIVSDWPSIVKYPDFSWSIDKYYALFFTLIGAISALFYLYQVQAYLARAMRIRRLGRTYFSKDLEKQSNQQIAQ
;
A
#
# COMPACT_ATOMS: atom_id res chain seq x y z
N MET A 1 -41.89 -24.68 -14.49
CA MET A 1 -41.22 -25.70 -13.66
C MET A 1 -40.25 -24.97 -12.75
N VAL A 2 -40.65 -24.71 -11.51
CA VAL A 2 -39.77 -24.09 -10.50
C VAL A 2 -38.92 -25.22 -9.96
N THR A 3 -37.65 -25.28 -10.35
CA THR A 3 -36.68 -26.25 -9.82
C THR A 3 -36.47 -25.93 -8.34
N LEU A 4 -37.17 -26.65 -7.47
CA LEU A 4 -36.94 -26.60 -6.03
C LEU A 4 -35.55 -27.19 -5.77
N ILE A 5 -34.54 -26.32 -5.61
CA ILE A 5 -33.23 -26.71 -5.13
C ILE A 5 -33.42 -27.15 -3.68
N LYS A 6 -33.56 -28.47 -3.47
CA LYS A 6 -33.56 -29.07 -2.14
C LYS A 6 -32.14 -28.95 -1.58
N PHE A 7 -31.91 -27.92 -0.76
CA PHE A 7 -30.66 -27.78 -0.02
C PHE A 7 -30.49 -28.95 0.95
N SER A 8 -29.38 -29.68 0.82
CA SER A 8 -28.97 -30.65 1.83
C SER A 8 -28.63 -29.90 3.14
N GLU A 9 -28.72 -30.57 4.30
CA GLU A 9 -28.29 -29.94 5.56
C GLU A 9 -26.81 -29.56 5.54
N SER A 10 -25.99 -30.32 4.82
CA SER A 10 -24.57 -30.03 4.61
C SER A 10 -24.38 -28.72 3.84
N ASP A 11 -25.19 -28.46 2.83
CA ASP A 11 -25.09 -27.25 2.00
C ASP A 11 -25.42 -25.99 2.80
N LYS A 12 -26.40 -26.09 3.72
CA LYS A 12 -26.76 -24.99 4.64
C LYS A 12 -25.63 -24.70 5.62
N LYS A 13 -24.94 -25.73 6.13
CA LYS A 13 -23.78 -25.57 7.02
C LYS A 13 -22.61 -24.91 6.29
N ILE A 14 -22.31 -25.32 5.07
CA ILE A 14 -21.25 -24.73 4.25
C ILE A 14 -21.55 -23.25 3.94
N LEU A 15 -22.79 -22.94 3.55
CA LEU A 15 -23.19 -21.56 3.26
C LEU A 15 -23.10 -20.65 4.50
N LEU A 16 -23.43 -21.20 5.68
CA LEU A 16 -23.27 -20.49 6.95
C LEU A 16 -21.78 -20.22 7.28
N ILE A 17 -20.90 -21.20 7.06
CA ILE A 17 -19.45 -21.02 7.25
C ILE A 17 -18.90 -19.94 6.30
N LEU A 18 -19.29 -19.96 5.03
CA LEU A 18 -18.88 -18.95 4.04
C LEU A 18 -19.31 -17.54 4.45
N LEU A 19 -20.55 -17.39 4.94
CA LEU A 19 -21.07 -16.11 5.41
C LEU A 19 -20.27 -15.58 6.60
N ILE A 20 -19.91 -16.45 7.55
CA ILE A 20 -19.08 -16.08 8.71
C ILE A 20 -17.69 -15.62 8.25
N ILE A 21 -17.07 -16.30 7.29
CA ILE A 21 -15.76 -15.92 6.73
C ILE A 21 -15.84 -14.53 6.09
N ILE A 22 -16.87 -14.27 5.27
CA ILE A 22 -17.08 -12.95 4.64
C ILE A 22 -17.26 -11.86 5.70
N LEU A 23 -18.07 -12.12 6.73
CA LEU A 23 -18.31 -11.17 7.81
C LEU A 23 -17.02 -10.86 8.59
N LEU A 24 -16.20 -11.88 8.87
CA LEU A 24 -14.89 -11.72 9.50
C LEU A 24 -13.96 -10.87 8.63
N PHE A 25 -13.96 -11.10 7.31
CA PHE A 25 -13.17 -10.32 6.36
C PHE A 25 -13.57 -8.83 6.39
N ILE A 26 -14.87 -8.52 6.39
CA ILE A 26 -15.39 -7.15 6.51
C ILE A 26 -14.90 -6.48 7.80
N ILE A 27 -14.94 -7.19 8.93
CA ILE A 27 -14.47 -6.67 10.22
C ILE A 27 -12.97 -6.33 10.15
N VAL A 28 -12.15 -7.25 9.65
CA VAL A 28 -10.69 -7.04 9.51
C VAL A 28 -10.40 -5.84 8.61
N PHE A 29 -11.09 -5.72 7.47
CA PHE A 29 -10.95 -4.56 6.58
C PHE A 29 -11.34 -3.25 7.26
N GLY A 30 -12.40 -3.24 8.06
CA GLY A 30 -12.81 -2.07 8.84
C GLY A 30 -11.75 -1.61 9.83
N TYR A 31 -11.08 -2.54 10.52
CA TYR A 31 -9.96 -2.22 11.41
C TYR A 31 -8.74 -1.71 10.66
N LEU A 32 -8.39 -2.33 9.53
CA LEU A 32 -7.28 -1.88 8.68
C LEU A 32 -7.49 -0.43 8.20
N GLN A 33 -8.70 -0.09 7.75
CA GLN A 33 -9.02 1.28 7.35
C GLN A 33 -8.84 2.30 8.49
N LYS A 34 -9.28 1.96 9.71
CA LYS A 34 -9.08 2.82 10.88
C LYS A 34 -7.60 3.04 11.19
N LEU A 35 -6.79 1.98 11.11
CA LEU A 35 -5.35 2.03 11.33
C LEU A 35 -4.66 2.91 10.29
N VAL A 36 -4.97 2.72 9.01
CA VAL A 36 -4.45 3.54 7.91
C VAL A 36 -4.82 5.01 8.12
N ALA A 37 -6.08 5.31 8.46
CA ALA A 37 -6.54 6.67 8.72
C ALA A 37 -5.81 7.31 9.91
N TYR A 38 -5.54 6.55 10.97
CA TYR A 38 -4.76 7.02 12.12
C TYR A 38 -3.33 7.39 11.73
N ILE A 39 -2.63 6.53 10.99
CA ILE A 39 -1.27 6.77 10.50
C ILE A 39 -1.25 8.01 9.60
N MET A 40 -2.20 8.12 8.66
CA MET A 40 -2.29 9.28 7.76
C MET A 40 -2.52 10.57 8.53
N ARG A 41 -3.37 10.58 9.57
CA ARG A 41 -3.57 11.77 10.41
C ARG A 41 -2.26 12.22 11.04
N LYS A 42 -1.48 11.28 11.60
CA LYS A 42 -0.17 11.57 12.21
C LYS A 42 0.84 12.09 11.18
N GLN A 43 0.92 11.47 10.00
CA GLN A 43 1.80 11.91 8.91
C GLN A 43 1.42 13.30 8.37
N GLY A 44 0.13 13.63 8.37
CA GLY A 44 -0.38 14.92 7.94
C GLY A 44 0.07 16.09 8.83
N LEU A 45 0.26 15.86 10.14
CA LEU A 45 0.65 16.91 11.11
C LEU A 45 2.01 17.55 10.79
N ALA A 46 2.87 16.88 10.03
CA ALA A 46 4.14 17.47 9.58
C ALA A 46 3.95 18.76 8.78
N VAL A 47 2.78 18.96 8.13
CA VAL A 47 2.42 20.20 7.44
C VAL A 47 2.30 21.37 8.41
N ASP A 48 1.75 21.12 9.60
CA ASP A 48 1.52 22.15 10.59
C ASP A 48 2.87 22.73 11.04
N THR A 49 3.85 21.88 11.31
CA THR A 49 5.24 22.30 11.63
C THR A 49 5.88 23.05 10.47
N MET A 50 5.73 22.57 9.23
CA MET A 50 6.35 23.20 8.04
C MET A 50 5.79 24.59 7.71
N MET A 51 4.55 24.86 8.09
CA MET A 51 3.83 26.09 7.78
C MET A 51 3.66 27.03 8.98
N TYR A 52 4.04 26.60 10.20
CA TYR A 52 3.82 27.35 11.44
C TYR A 52 4.42 28.76 11.37
N ASP A 53 5.72 28.88 11.07
CA ASP A 53 6.40 30.19 11.03
C ASP A 53 5.85 31.11 9.94
N ILE A 54 5.47 30.53 8.80
CA ILE A 54 4.96 31.28 7.65
C ILE A 54 3.56 31.84 7.94
N LEU A 55 2.74 31.08 8.66
CA LEU A 55 1.43 31.55 9.10
C LEU A 55 1.55 32.56 10.24
N ARG A 56 2.49 32.36 11.18
CA ARG A 56 2.71 33.27 12.32
C ARG A 56 3.22 34.64 11.88
N THR A 57 4.08 34.70 10.87
CA THR A 57 4.64 35.94 10.33
C THR A 57 3.67 36.75 9.47
N GLY A 58 2.48 36.22 9.17
CA GLY A 58 1.45 36.93 8.40
C GLY A 58 1.81 37.20 6.93
N VAL A 59 2.88 36.57 6.43
CA VAL A 59 3.37 36.75 5.05
C VAL A 59 2.36 36.25 4.02
N ILE A 60 1.63 35.18 4.35
CA ILE A 60 0.62 34.59 3.47
C ILE A 60 -0.77 35.02 3.91
N LYS A 61 -1.40 35.88 3.09
CA LYS A 61 -2.76 36.40 3.35
C LYS A 61 -3.84 35.69 2.53
N LYS A 62 -3.45 34.99 1.46
CA LYS A 62 -4.38 34.31 0.55
C LYS A 62 -4.29 32.78 0.65
N LYS A 63 -5.45 32.13 0.54
CA LYS A 63 -5.57 30.67 0.46
C LYS A 63 -4.76 30.03 -0.67
N GLY A 64 -4.68 30.70 -1.82
CA GLY A 64 -3.95 30.22 -3.00
C GLY A 64 -2.45 30.14 -2.74
N GLU A 65 -1.88 31.19 -2.15
CA GLU A 65 -0.47 31.27 -1.76
C GLU A 65 -0.12 30.22 -0.70
N PHE A 66 -0.98 30.04 0.31
CA PHE A 66 -0.82 28.99 1.33
C PHE A 66 -0.72 27.60 0.70
N LYS A 67 -1.69 27.25 -0.17
CA LYS A 67 -1.69 25.94 -0.83
C LYS A 67 -0.43 25.73 -1.65
N LYS A 68 -0.06 26.72 -2.48
CA LYS A 68 1.13 26.64 -3.35
C LYS A 68 2.39 26.36 -2.52
N GLU A 69 2.59 27.12 -1.45
CA GLU A 69 3.79 26.98 -0.62
C GLU A 69 3.80 25.68 0.19
N ALA A 70 2.64 25.29 0.76
CA ALA A 70 2.54 24.05 1.52
C ALA A 70 2.73 22.81 0.62
N TYR A 71 2.18 22.82 -0.60
CA TYR A 71 2.43 21.74 -1.57
C TYR A 71 3.89 21.69 -2.00
N ARG A 72 4.53 22.85 -2.24
CA ARG A 72 5.96 22.93 -2.57
C ARG A 72 6.81 22.29 -1.47
N LYS A 73 6.65 22.69 -0.22
CA LYS A 73 7.39 22.13 0.92
C LYS A 73 7.12 20.64 1.11
N SER A 74 5.85 20.23 0.98
CA SER A 74 5.47 18.81 1.07
C SER A 74 6.11 17.95 -0.03
N MET A 75 6.21 18.49 -1.25
CA MET A 75 6.87 17.82 -2.38
C MET A 75 8.37 17.71 -2.13
N VAL A 76 9.04 18.79 -1.72
CA VAL A 76 10.47 18.75 -1.39
C VAL A 76 10.76 17.71 -0.30
N LEU A 77 9.94 17.65 0.75
CA LEU A 77 10.07 16.65 1.81
C LEU A 77 9.84 15.23 1.27
N PHE A 78 8.85 15.04 0.40
CA PHE A 78 8.58 13.75 -0.24
C PHE A 78 9.79 13.31 -1.08
N THR A 79 10.27 14.14 -2.00
CA THR A 79 11.42 13.81 -2.85
C THR A 79 12.65 13.47 -2.02
N LYS A 80 12.98 14.25 -0.99
CA LYS A 80 14.13 13.96 -0.10
C LYS A 80 14.04 12.59 0.57
N LYS A 81 12.84 12.15 0.98
CA LYS A 81 12.64 10.87 1.67
C LYS A 81 12.39 9.69 0.75
N ALA A 82 11.78 9.93 -0.41
CA ALA A 82 11.39 8.91 -1.37
C ALA A 82 12.52 8.55 -2.35
N TRP A 83 13.51 9.44 -2.53
CA TRP A 83 14.62 9.22 -3.46
C TRP A 83 15.47 8.00 -3.09
N ILE A 84 15.81 7.83 -1.81
CA ILE A 84 16.61 6.69 -1.34
C ILE A 84 15.92 5.35 -1.63
N PRO A 85 14.68 5.08 -1.17
CA PRO A 85 14.02 3.82 -1.48
C PRO A 85 13.77 3.64 -2.98
N PHE A 86 13.51 4.72 -3.72
CA PHE A 86 13.38 4.66 -5.18
C PHE A 86 14.68 4.20 -5.87
N LEU A 87 15.83 4.75 -5.46
CA LEU A 87 17.13 4.33 -5.98
C LEU A 87 17.41 2.86 -5.69
N ILE A 88 17.10 2.38 -4.48
CA ILE A 88 17.32 0.97 -4.14
C ILE A 88 16.45 0.05 -5.00
N ILE A 89 15.17 0.40 -5.23
CA ILE A 89 14.30 -0.33 -6.15
C ILE A 89 14.91 -0.36 -7.55
N ALA A 90 15.36 0.78 -8.05
CA ALA A 90 15.98 0.88 -9.38
C ALA A 90 17.24 -0.01 -9.48
N VAL A 91 18.11 0.02 -8.47
CA VAL A 91 19.31 -0.82 -8.41
C VAL A 91 18.93 -2.30 -8.35
N SER A 92 17.95 -2.70 -7.54
CA SER A 92 17.48 -4.08 -7.47
C SER A 92 16.96 -4.58 -8.81
N VAL A 93 16.13 -3.79 -9.50
CA VAL A 93 15.59 -4.15 -10.81
C VAL A 93 16.71 -4.24 -11.84
N LEU A 94 17.61 -3.25 -11.89
CA LEU A 94 18.74 -3.26 -12.82
C LEU A 94 19.67 -4.45 -12.57
N ALA A 95 19.94 -4.77 -11.31
CA ALA A 95 20.78 -5.91 -10.94
C ALA A 95 20.20 -7.23 -11.47
N ILE A 96 18.89 -7.45 -11.32
CA ILE A 96 18.19 -8.63 -11.85
C ILE A 96 18.30 -8.68 -13.39
N LEU A 97 18.04 -7.56 -14.06
CA LEU A 97 18.09 -7.48 -15.53
C LEU A 97 19.50 -7.71 -16.09
N ILE A 98 20.52 -7.09 -15.48
CA ILE A 98 21.92 -7.23 -15.89
C ILE A 98 22.38 -8.68 -15.72
N PHE A 99 21.98 -9.34 -14.63
CA PHE A 99 22.36 -10.73 -14.37
C PHE A 99 21.80 -11.68 -15.42
N GLY A 100 20.53 -11.55 -15.77
CA GLY A 100 19.95 -12.39 -16.83
C GLY A 100 20.53 -12.10 -18.21
N TRP A 101 20.85 -10.84 -18.51
CA TRP A 101 21.58 -10.50 -19.73
C TRP A 101 22.99 -11.11 -19.77
N ALA A 102 23.71 -11.09 -18.64
CA ALA A 102 25.05 -11.68 -18.52
C ALA A 102 25.06 -13.20 -18.73
N LYS A 103 23.92 -13.87 -18.51
CA LYS A 103 23.73 -15.30 -18.79
C LYS A 103 23.44 -15.64 -20.25
N GLY A 104 23.34 -14.64 -21.14
CA GLY A 104 22.90 -14.85 -22.52
C GLY A 104 21.41 -15.18 -22.64
N GLU A 105 20.67 -14.94 -21.57
CA GLU A 105 19.24 -15.17 -21.47
C GLU A 105 18.47 -13.87 -21.76
N ASN A 106 17.19 -13.98 -22.16
CA ASN A 106 16.35 -12.82 -22.44
C ASN A 106 15.92 -12.13 -21.14
N GLY A 107 16.83 -11.40 -20.50
CA GLY A 107 16.57 -10.55 -19.34
C GLY A 107 16.02 -11.31 -18.13
N LEU A 108 14.70 -11.44 -18.03
CA LEU A 108 14.02 -12.03 -16.86
C LEU A 108 13.78 -13.54 -16.94
N SER A 109 14.21 -14.25 -17.98
CA SER A 109 13.86 -15.68 -18.13
C SER A 109 14.33 -16.57 -16.99
N TYR A 110 15.51 -16.33 -16.42
CA TYR A 110 16.02 -17.11 -15.28
C TYR A 110 15.24 -16.85 -13.98
N TYR A 111 14.60 -15.68 -13.87
CA TYR A 111 14.07 -15.19 -12.60
C TYR A 111 12.87 -16.00 -12.07
N PRO A 112 11.84 -16.34 -12.89
CA PRO A 112 10.76 -17.22 -12.47
C PRO A 112 11.23 -18.60 -11.99
N GLU A 113 12.17 -19.22 -12.69
CA GLU A 113 12.70 -20.53 -12.33
C GLU A 113 13.50 -20.46 -11.03
N ALA A 114 14.38 -19.46 -10.90
CA ALA A 114 15.14 -19.20 -9.69
C ALA A 114 14.21 -18.97 -8.48
N TRP A 115 13.15 -18.19 -8.65
CA TRP A 115 12.17 -17.94 -7.59
C TRP A 115 11.32 -19.17 -7.26
N SER A 116 10.76 -19.83 -8.27
CA SER A 116 9.95 -21.05 -8.11
C SER A 116 10.72 -22.17 -7.41
N SER A 117 12.03 -22.27 -7.64
CA SER A 117 12.87 -23.26 -6.96
C SER A 117 12.98 -23.05 -5.44
N LEU A 118 12.81 -21.82 -4.97
CA LEU A 118 12.88 -21.45 -3.55
C LEU A 118 11.50 -21.40 -2.87
N THR A 119 10.42 -21.57 -3.63
CA THR A 119 9.05 -21.52 -3.11
C THR A 119 8.41 -22.91 -3.08
N PHE A 120 7.33 -23.02 -2.31
CA PHE A 120 6.45 -24.19 -2.35
C PHE A 120 5.52 -24.11 -3.56
N ASP A 121 5.42 -25.20 -4.31
CA ASP A 121 4.34 -25.37 -5.26
C ASP A 121 3.23 -26.18 -4.58
N LEU A 122 2.08 -25.54 -4.42
CA LEU A 122 0.89 -26.08 -3.75
C LEU A 122 -0.19 -26.35 -4.81
N ASP A 123 -0.66 -27.60 -4.87
CA ASP A 123 -1.79 -27.97 -5.71
C ASP A 123 -3.06 -27.98 -4.87
N TRP A 124 -3.99 -27.11 -5.24
CA TRP A 124 -5.27 -26.92 -4.55
C TRP A 124 -6.34 -27.78 -5.24
N PRO A 125 -6.80 -28.88 -4.63
CA PRO A 125 -7.85 -29.68 -5.22
C PRO A 125 -9.12 -28.85 -5.34
N THR A 126 -9.66 -28.76 -6.55
CA THR A 126 -10.91 -28.05 -6.84
C THR A 126 -11.99 -29.04 -7.27
N ASN A 127 -13.18 -28.90 -6.71
CA ASN A 127 -14.38 -29.62 -7.13
C ASN A 127 -15.44 -28.64 -7.64
N GLU A 128 -16.28 -29.08 -8.56
CA GLU A 128 -17.39 -28.27 -9.06
C GLU A 128 -18.59 -28.32 -8.09
N PHE A 129 -19.01 -27.16 -7.61
CA PHE A 129 -20.21 -26.97 -6.81
C PHE A 129 -21.02 -25.81 -7.40
N PHE A 130 -22.30 -26.05 -7.75
CA PHE A 130 -23.16 -25.05 -8.41
C PHE A 130 -22.56 -24.47 -9.72
N GLY A 131 -21.77 -25.24 -10.47
CA GLY A 131 -21.08 -24.77 -11.68
C GLY A 131 -19.91 -23.83 -11.41
N LEU A 132 -19.49 -23.69 -10.14
CA LEU A 132 -18.30 -22.97 -9.73
C LEU A 132 -17.25 -23.97 -9.24
N THR A 133 -16.01 -23.84 -9.71
CA THR A 133 -14.87 -24.61 -9.19
C THR A 133 -14.45 -24.04 -7.85
N ILE A 134 -14.78 -24.74 -6.76
CA ILE A 134 -14.44 -24.33 -5.39
C ILE A 134 -13.32 -25.24 -4.90
N VAL A 135 -12.35 -24.64 -4.19
CA VAL A 135 -11.31 -25.37 -3.45
C VAL A 135 -12.00 -26.25 -2.41
N SER A 136 -11.82 -27.56 -2.56
CA SER A 136 -12.57 -28.55 -1.78
C SER A 136 -11.78 -29.14 -0.61
N ASP A 137 -10.45 -29.06 -0.66
CA ASP A 137 -9.58 -29.65 0.34
C ASP A 137 -8.30 -28.84 0.58
N TRP A 138 -7.55 -29.24 1.62
CA TRP A 138 -6.23 -28.67 1.90
C TRP A 138 -5.25 -29.00 0.77
N PRO A 139 -4.37 -28.07 0.36
CA PRO A 139 -3.50 -28.30 -0.78
C PRO A 139 -2.45 -29.36 -0.47
N SER A 140 -2.13 -30.16 -1.49
CA SER A 140 -0.99 -31.07 -1.44
C SER A 140 0.28 -30.34 -1.87
N ILE A 141 1.40 -30.68 -1.24
CA ILE A 141 2.70 -30.10 -1.58
C ILE A 141 3.24 -30.88 -2.79
N VAL A 142 3.33 -30.22 -3.94
CA VAL A 142 3.86 -30.81 -5.18
C VAL A 142 5.38 -30.76 -5.18
N LYS A 143 5.95 -29.66 -4.66
CA LYS A 143 7.38 -29.41 -4.66
C LYS A 143 7.81 -28.73 -3.38
N TYR A 144 8.89 -29.25 -2.79
CA TYR A 144 9.58 -28.64 -1.67
C TYR A 144 10.61 -27.62 -2.17
N PRO A 145 10.88 -26.56 -1.39
CA PRO A 145 11.91 -25.59 -1.73
C PRO A 145 13.28 -26.25 -1.76
N ASP A 146 14.01 -26.02 -2.85
CA ASP A 146 15.36 -26.55 -3.05
C ASP A 146 16.40 -25.50 -2.64
N PHE A 147 16.91 -25.67 -1.41
CA PHE A 147 17.96 -24.83 -0.82
C PHE A 147 19.38 -25.23 -1.24
N SER A 148 19.55 -26.03 -2.30
CA SER A 148 20.86 -26.28 -2.89
C SER A 148 21.52 -24.97 -3.34
N TRP A 149 22.84 -24.91 -3.15
CA TRP A 149 23.62 -23.73 -3.50
C TRP A 149 23.62 -23.51 -5.02
N SER A 150 23.01 -22.40 -5.46
CA SER A 150 23.08 -21.93 -6.83
C SER A 150 23.02 -20.41 -6.84
N ILE A 151 23.94 -19.80 -7.58
CA ILE A 151 24.11 -18.34 -7.56
C ILE A 151 22.84 -17.62 -8.03
N ASP A 152 22.11 -18.21 -8.97
CA ASP A 152 20.89 -17.66 -9.58
C ASP A 152 19.77 -17.48 -8.55
N LYS A 153 19.53 -18.52 -7.74
CA LYS A 153 18.48 -18.56 -6.72
C LYS A 153 18.70 -17.47 -5.68
N TYR A 154 19.91 -17.42 -5.10
CA TYR A 154 20.22 -16.47 -4.04
C TYR A 154 20.38 -15.04 -4.54
N TYR A 155 20.86 -14.86 -5.78
CA TYR A 155 20.91 -13.55 -6.41
C TYR A 155 19.50 -12.98 -6.62
N ALA A 156 18.60 -13.76 -7.23
CA ALA A 156 17.20 -13.37 -7.39
C ALA A 156 16.54 -13.08 -6.04
N LEU A 157 16.71 -13.96 -5.06
CA LEU A 157 16.15 -13.78 -3.71
C LEU A 157 16.62 -12.49 -3.04
N PHE A 158 17.93 -12.23 -3.03
CA PHE A 158 18.52 -11.10 -2.34
C PHE A 158 18.02 -9.77 -2.92
N PHE A 159 18.10 -9.59 -4.24
CA PHE A 159 17.69 -8.35 -4.89
C PHE A 159 16.17 -8.14 -4.85
N THR A 160 15.38 -9.22 -4.89
CA THR A 160 13.92 -9.16 -4.72
C THR A 160 13.54 -8.74 -3.31
N LEU A 161 14.18 -9.28 -2.27
CA LEU A 161 13.89 -8.89 -0.88
C LEU A 161 14.25 -7.43 -0.62
N ILE A 162 15.44 -6.99 -1.05
CA ILE A 162 15.86 -5.60 -0.92
C ILE A 162 14.93 -4.65 -1.70
N GLY A 163 14.56 -5.04 -2.92
CA GLY A 163 13.63 -4.30 -3.75
C GLY A 163 12.24 -4.20 -3.11
N ALA A 164 11.72 -5.31 -2.58
CA ALA A 164 10.42 -5.37 -1.92
C ALA A 164 10.36 -4.51 -0.64
N ILE A 165 11.37 -4.62 0.23
CA ILE A 165 11.47 -3.79 1.44
C ILE A 165 11.51 -2.31 1.06
N SER A 166 12.31 -1.96 0.06
CA SER A 166 12.42 -0.58 -0.42
C SER A 166 11.12 -0.08 -1.06
N ALA A 167 10.40 -0.94 -1.77
CA ALA A 167 9.07 -0.65 -2.31
C ALA A 167 8.06 -0.34 -1.19
N LEU A 168 8.06 -1.12 -0.10
CA LEU A 168 7.22 -0.83 1.07
C LEU A 168 7.55 0.53 1.69
N PHE A 169 8.83 0.86 1.86
CA PHE A 169 9.24 2.17 2.35
C PHE A 169 8.85 3.31 1.40
N TYR A 170 8.96 3.11 0.09
CA TYR A 170 8.52 4.08 -0.91
C TYR A 170 7.01 4.31 -0.82
N LEU A 171 6.21 3.25 -0.78
CA LEU A 171 4.75 3.31 -0.62
C LEU A 171 4.35 4.03 0.67
N TYR A 172 5.07 3.79 1.77
CA TYR A 172 4.88 4.53 3.01
C TYR A 172 5.11 6.05 2.84
N GLN A 173 6.14 6.46 2.08
CA GLN A 173 6.36 7.88 1.79
C GLN A 173 5.28 8.48 0.87
N VAL A 174 4.78 7.71 -0.10
CA VAL A 174 3.66 8.12 -0.97
C VAL A 174 2.39 8.34 -0.13
N GLN A 175 2.06 7.41 0.76
CA GLN A 175 0.95 7.56 1.70
C GLN A 175 1.11 8.81 2.57
N ALA A 176 2.33 9.07 3.06
CA ALA A 176 2.62 10.27 3.84
C ALA A 176 2.42 11.55 3.02
N TYR A 177 2.78 11.55 1.73
CA TYR A 177 2.55 12.69 0.84
C TYR A 177 1.05 12.95 0.62
N LEU A 178 0.26 11.90 0.37
CA LEU A 178 -1.21 11.99 0.25
C LEU A 178 -1.87 12.51 1.54
N ALA A 179 -1.41 12.02 2.70
CA ALA A 179 -1.86 12.50 3.99
C ALA A 179 -1.62 14.00 4.18
N ARG A 180 -0.42 14.48 3.84
CA ARG A 180 -0.09 15.91 3.86
C ARG A 180 -0.96 16.70 2.89
N ALA A 181 -1.19 16.20 1.67
CA ALA A 181 -2.06 16.84 0.69
C ALA A 181 -3.50 17.02 1.21
N MET A 182 -4.04 16.03 1.91
CA MET A 182 -5.36 16.14 2.56
C MET A 182 -5.35 17.17 3.70
N ARG A 183 -4.31 17.17 4.54
CA ARG A 183 -4.14 18.17 5.62
C ARG A 183 -4.08 19.60 5.06
N ILE A 184 -3.30 19.84 4.01
CA ILE A 184 -3.20 21.15 3.33
C ILE A 184 -4.57 21.63 2.86
N ARG A 185 -5.37 20.75 2.24
CA ARG A 185 -6.73 21.09 1.80
C ARG A 185 -7.63 21.48 2.97
N ARG A 186 -7.54 20.76 4.09
CA ARG A 186 -8.30 21.05 5.31
C ARG A 186 -7.89 22.38 5.94
N LEU A 187 -6.59 22.59 6.19
CA LEU A 187 -6.05 23.83 6.76
C LEU A 187 -6.38 25.05 5.90
N GLY A 188 -6.23 24.92 4.57
CA GLY A 188 -6.57 26.00 3.64
C GLY A 188 -8.05 26.37 3.65
N ARG A 189 -8.96 25.47 4.07
CA ARG A 189 -10.36 25.80 4.32
C ARG A 189 -10.54 26.46 5.69
N THR A 190 -9.90 25.95 6.73
CA THR A 190 -10.09 26.42 8.12
C THR A 190 -9.46 27.78 8.43
N TYR A 191 -8.29 28.12 7.86
CA TYR A 191 -7.60 29.39 8.13
C TYR A 191 -8.03 30.54 7.23
N PHE A 192 -8.57 30.22 6.04
CA PHE A 192 -8.97 31.21 5.04
C PHE A 192 -10.46 31.12 4.72
N SER A 193 -11.28 30.53 5.62
CA SER A 193 -12.73 30.71 5.56
C SER A 193 -13.03 32.17 5.87
N LYS A 194 -13.89 32.78 5.05
CA LYS A 194 -14.43 34.12 5.31
C LYS A 194 -15.55 34.02 6.35
N ASP A 195 -15.23 33.57 7.55
CA ASP A 195 -16.19 33.55 8.67
C ASP A 195 -16.16 34.91 9.37
N LEU A 196 -17.29 35.63 9.30
CA LEU A 196 -17.47 36.95 9.93
C LEU A 196 -17.25 36.89 11.45
N GLU A 197 -17.62 35.79 12.11
CA GLU A 197 -17.38 35.55 13.55
C GLU A 197 -15.89 35.42 13.93
N LYS A 198 -15.07 34.90 13.01
CA LYS A 198 -13.62 34.77 13.25
C LYS A 198 -12.92 36.12 13.12
N GLN A 199 -13.44 37.00 12.28
CA GLN A 199 -12.93 38.35 12.10
C GLN A 199 -13.31 39.26 13.27
N SER A 200 -14.52 39.14 13.82
CA SER A 200 -14.91 39.93 15.00
C SER A 200 -14.09 39.55 16.24
N ASN A 201 -13.84 38.26 16.48
CA ASN A 201 -13.03 37.80 17.62
C ASN A 201 -11.53 38.15 17.51
N GLN A 202 -10.99 38.34 16.29
CA GLN A 202 -9.61 38.81 16.10
C GLN A 202 -9.47 40.33 16.27
N GLN A 203 -10.54 41.10 16.07
CA GLN A 203 -10.57 42.55 16.31
C GLN A 203 -10.75 42.92 17.79
N ILE A 204 -11.38 42.05 18.59
CA ILE A 204 -11.56 42.26 20.04
C ILE A 204 -10.27 41.95 20.83
N ALA A 205 -9.33 41.20 20.24
CA ALA A 205 -8.07 40.79 20.85
C ALA A 205 -6.84 41.64 20.43
N GLN A 206 -7.07 42.75 19.72
CA GLN A 206 -6.08 43.80 19.43
C GLN A 206 -6.39 45.03 20.29
#